data_AF-A0A3D3AC21-F1
#
_entry.id   AF-A0A3D3AC21-F1
#
_cell.length_a   1.000
_cell.length_b   1.000
_cell.length_c   1.000
_cell.angle_alpha   90.00
_cell.angle_beta   90.00
_cell.angle_gamma   90.00
#
_symmetry.space_group_name_H-M   'P 1'
#
loop_
_entity.id
_entity.type
_entity.pdbx_description
1 polymer ?
#
loop_
_entity_poly.entity_id
_entity_poly.type
_entity_poly.pdbx_seq_one_letter_code
_entity_poly.pdbx_strand_id
1 'polypeptide(L)'
;DGDIFDPNTGQVQASVCLGGADDIDAAVDAAKKVQPAWAATNPQRRARVMFKFKELLEANMDELAALLSSEHGKVIADSKGDIQRGLEVIEFA
;
A
#
# COMPACT_ATOMS: atom_id res chain seq x y z
N ASP A 1 -12.56 7.42 -13.25
CA ASP A 1 -11.76 7.85 -12.10
C ASP A 1 -12.66 8.29 -10.96
N GLY A 2 -12.20 8.14 -9.72
CA GLY A 2 -12.87 8.58 -8.51
C GLY A 2 -12.11 9.75 -7.91
N ASP A 3 -12.85 10.77 -7.48
CA ASP A 3 -12.26 11.96 -6.87
C ASP A 3 -11.82 11.67 -5.43
N ILE A 4 -10.61 12.12 -5.09
CA ILE A 4 -10.06 12.12 -3.74
C ILE A 4 -10.21 13.53 -3.20
N PHE A 5 -10.95 13.69 -2.11
CA PHE A 5 -11.23 14.99 -1.50
C PHE A 5 -10.22 15.27 -0.38
N ASP A 6 -9.81 16.53 -0.23
CA ASP A 6 -9.18 17.01 1.00
C ASP A 6 -10.29 17.25 2.04
N PRO A 7 -10.32 16.48 3.15
CA PRO A 7 -11.38 16.57 4.14
C PRO A 7 -11.37 17.89 4.91
N ASN A 8 -10.28 18.67 4.88
CA ASN A 8 -10.21 19.96 5.56
C ASN A 8 -10.84 21.10 4.75
N THR A 9 -10.83 20.98 3.41
CA THR A 9 -11.30 22.03 2.49
C THR A 9 -12.53 21.62 1.68
N GLY A 10 -12.81 20.32 1.59
CA GLY A 10 -13.86 19.74 0.77
C GLY A 10 -13.57 19.80 -0.74
N GLN A 11 -12.38 20.22 -1.15
CA GLN A 11 -11.99 20.31 -2.55
C GLN A 11 -11.38 19.00 -3.05
N VAL A 12 -11.48 18.74 -4.34
CA VAL A 12 -10.78 17.60 -4.98
C VAL A 12 -9.28 17.88 -4.99
N GLN A 13 -8.49 16.99 -4.39
CA GLN A 13 -7.02 17.09 -4.33
C GLN A 13 -6.32 16.15 -5.32
N ALA A 14 -6.96 15.06 -5.69
CA ALA A 14 -6.45 14.08 -6.65
C ALA A 14 -7.60 13.26 -7.27
N SER A 15 -7.28 12.41 -8.24
CA SER A 15 -8.20 11.41 -8.77
C SER A 15 -7.50 10.06 -8.87
N VAL A 16 -8.27 8.98 -8.72
CA VAL A 16 -7.77 7.60 -8.80
C VAL A 16 -8.53 6.83 -9.87
N CYS A 17 -7.83 6.02 -10.65
CA CYS A 17 -8.50 5.14 -11.61
C CYS A 17 -9.37 4.12 -10.86
N LEU A 18 -10.63 4.01 -11.26
CA LEU A 18 -11.53 2.97 -10.75
C LEU A 18 -11.46 1.79 -11.71
N GLY A 19 -10.91 0.67 -11.23
CA GLY A 19 -10.81 -0.56 -12.02
C GLY A 19 -12.18 -1.13 -12.37
N GLY A 20 -12.28 -1.72 -13.56
CA GLY A 20 -13.46 -2.42 -14.07
C GLY A 20 -13.31 -3.94 -14.04
N ALA A 21 -14.29 -4.64 -14.65
CA ALA A 21 -14.27 -6.11 -14.75
C ALA A 21 -13.00 -6.62 -15.48
N ASP A 22 -12.61 -5.97 -16.57
CA ASP A 22 -11.44 -6.36 -17.36
C ASP A 22 -10.13 -6.21 -16.55
N ASP A 23 -10.01 -5.18 -15.70
CA ASP A 23 -8.85 -5.00 -14.83
C ASP A 23 -8.76 -6.11 -13.78
N ILE A 24 -9.91 -6.52 -13.24
CA ILE A 24 -10.02 -7.62 -12.28
C ILE A 24 -9.61 -8.94 -12.94
N ASP A 25 -10.16 -9.24 -14.12
CA ASP A 25 -9.84 -10.46 -14.85
C ASP A 25 -8.34 -10.53 -15.18
N ALA A 26 -7.78 -9.43 -15.68
CA ALA A 26 -6.34 -9.33 -15.96
C ALA A 26 -5.48 -9.54 -14.70
N ALA A 27 -5.86 -8.93 -13.57
CA ALA A 27 -5.13 -9.07 -12.31
C ALA A 27 -5.19 -10.51 -11.76
N VAL A 28 -6.35 -11.15 -11.82
CA VAL A 28 -6.57 -12.53 -11.37
C VAL A 28 -5.80 -13.52 -12.23
N ASP A 29 -5.85 -13.37 -13.55
CA ASP A 29 -5.16 -14.26 -14.49
C ASP A 29 -3.63 -14.14 -14.35
N ALA A 30 -3.12 -12.91 -14.20
CA ALA A 30 -1.71 -12.69 -13.91
C ALA A 30 -1.29 -13.35 -12.59
N ALA A 31 -2.08 -13.17 -11.52
CA ALA A 31 -1.81 -13.77 -10.21
C ALA A 31 -1.80 -15.30 -10.27
N LYS A 32 -2.83 -15.92 -10.85
CA LYS A 32 -2.92 -17.40 -11.00
C LYS A 32 -1.74 -17.97 -11.77
N LYS A 33 -1.31 -17.28 -12.83
CA LYS A 33 -0.18 -17.73 -13.67
C LYS A 33 1.14 -17.78 -12.89
N VAL A 34 1.41 -16.81 -12.01
CA VAL A 34 2.70 -16.71 -11.31
C VAL A 34 2.69 -17.35 -9.91
N GLN A 35 1.51 -17.55 -9.31
CA GLN A 35 1.39 -18.07 -7.95
C GLN A 35 2.15 -19.38 -7.71
N PRO A 36 2.14 -20.39 -8.61
CA PRO A 36 2.87 -21.63 -8.38
C PRO A 36 4.39 -21.42 -8.26
N ALA A 37 4.96 -20.57 -9.12
CA ALA A 37 6.38 -20.25 -9.11
C ALA A 37 6.76 -19.44 -7.86
N TRP A 38 5.91 -18.50 -7.44
CA TRP A 38 6.10 -17.75 -6.20
C TRP A 38 6.03 -18.65 -4.96
N ALA A 39 5.05 -19.57 -4.91
CA ALA A 39 4.91 -20.53 -3.83
C ALA A 39 6.13 -21.46 -3.71
N ALA A 40 6.71 -21.87 -4.84
CA ALA A 40 7.93 -22.67 -4.89
C ALA A 40 9.22 -21.88 -4.56
N THR A 41 9.16 -20.54 -4.47
CA THR A 41 10.32 -19.72 -4.14
C THR A 41 10.79 -20.00 -2.72
N ASN A 42 12.10 -20.20 -2.51
CA ASN A 42 12.69 -20.46 -1.20
C ASN A 42 12.18 -19.43 -0.14
N PRO A 43 11.73 -19.86 1.05
CA PRO A 43 11.22 -18.97 2.09
C PRO A 43 12.15 -17.81 2.45
N GLN A 44 13.46 -18.04 2.53
CA GLN A 44 14.45 -16.99 2.81
C GLN A 44 14.47 -15.90 1.73
N ARG A 45 14.23 -16.26 0.46
CA ARG A 45 14.13 -15.28 -0.63
C ARG A 45 12.85 -14.46 -0.54
N ARG A 46 11.73 -15.07 -0.14
CA ARG A 46 10.47 -14.34 0.09
C ARG A 46 10.61 -13.36 1.27
N ALA A 47 11.23 -13.78 2.37
CA ALA A 47 11.50 -12.91 3.51
C ALA A 47 12.33 -11.67 3.13
N ARG A 48 13.32 -11.80 2.23
CA ARG A 48 14.08 -10.64 1.71
C ARG A 48 13.21 -9.61 1.00
N VAL A 49 12.14 -10.03 0.32
CA VAL A 49 11.19 -9.10 -0.29
C VAL A 49 10.42 -8.33 0.78
N MET A 50 9.97 -9.01 1.84
CA MET A 50 9.30 -8.37 2.97
C MET A 50 10.21 -7.39 3.72
N PHE A 51 11.47 -7.76 3.98
CA PHE A 51 12.44 -6.84 4.57
C PHE A 51 12.71 -5.63 3.68
N LYS A 52 12.82 -5.83 2.35
CA LYS A 52 12.99 -4.69 1.45
C LYS A 52 11.78 -3.78 1.44
N PHE A 53 10.57 -4.35 1.51
CA PHE A 53 9.35 -3.57 1.62
C PHE A 53 9.30 -2.75 2.91
N LYS A 54 9.68 -3.35 4.05
CA LYS A 54 9.84 -2.64 5.33
C LYS A 54 10.83 -1.47 5.21
N GLU A 55 12.04 -1.71 4.68
CA GLU A 55 13.05 -0.65 4.51
C GLU A 55 12.50 0.53 3.69
N LEU A 56 11.73 0.24 2.63
CA LEU A 56 11.13 1.28 1.79
C LEU A 56 10.03 2.04 2.53
N LEU A 57 9.20 1.37 3.33
CA LEU A 57 8.19 2.04 4.14
C LEU A 57 8.83 2.97 5.19
N GLU A 58 9.88 2.51 5.88
CA GLU A 58 10.63 3.33 6.84
C GLU A 58 11.28 4.54 6.17
N ALA A 59 11.91 4.33 5.00
CA ALA A 59 12.57 5.39 4.24
C ALA A 59 11.60 6.47 3.72
N ASN A 60 10.33 6.12 3.50
CA ASN A 60 9.31 7.03 2.97
C ASN A 60 8.23 7.39 4.01
N MET A 61 8.51 7.21 5.30
CA MET A 61 7.55 7.39 6.40
C MET A 61 6.88 8.77 6.37
N ASP A 62 7.65 9.83 6.16
CA ASP A 62 7.11 11.20 6.18
C ASP A 62 6.16 11.47 5.00
N GLU A 63 6.51 11.02 3.80
CA GLU A 63 5.69 11.17 2.60
C GLU A 63 4.40 10.36 2.71
N LEU A 64 4.50 9.10 3.12
CA LEU A 64 3.35 8.22 3.32
C LEU A 64 2.40 8.75 4.41
N ALA A 65 2.96 9.28 5.51
CA ALA A 65 2.14 9.88 6.57
C ALA A 65 1.46 11.18 6.11
N ALA A 66 2.13 11.99 5.29
CA ALA A 66 1.53 13.19 4.72
C ALA A 66 0.38 12.85 3.76
N LEU A 67 0.57 11.87 2.88
CA LEU A 67 -0.47 11.41 1.96
C LEU A 67 -1.66 10.81 2.72
N LEU A 68 -1.41 9.93 3.69
CA LEU A 68 -2.48 9.31 4.46
C LEU A 68 -3.25 10.35 5.31
N SER A 69 -2.57 11.36 5.84
CA SER A 69 -3.16 12.48 6.56
C SER A 69 -4.02 13.36 5.62
N SER A 70 -3.53 13.66 4.41
CA SER A 70 -4.24 14.52 3.47
C SER A 70 -5.55 13.90 2.99
N GLU A 71 -5.64 12.57 2.92
CA GLU A 71 -6.86 11.88 2.49
C GLU A 71 -7.86 11.60 3.63
N HIS A 72 -7.41 11.58 4.89
CA HIS A 72 -8.24 11.17 6.04
C HIS A 72 -8.44 12.25 7.11
N GLY A 73 -7.75 13.41 7.02
CA GLY A 73 -7.93 14.55 7.92
C GLY A 73 -7.37 14.36 9.33
N LYS A 74 -6.66 13.25 9.57
CA LYS A 74 -5.98 12.97 10.85
C LYS A 74 -4.64 13.69 10.92
N VAL A 75 -4.13 13.90 12.12
CA VAL A 75 -2.80 14.50 12.30
C VAL A 75 -1.69 13.57 11.78
N ILE A 76 -0.56 14.15 11.36
CA ILE A 76 0.59 13.39 10.83
C ILE A 76 1.09 12.35 11.82
N ALA A 77 1.09 12.68 13.12
CA ALA A 77 1.51 11.75 14.18
C ALA A 77 0.66 10.46 14.20
N ASP A 78 -0.66 10.59 14.05
CA ASP A 78 -1.58 9.45 14.00
C ASP A 78 -1.36 8.63 12.73
N SER A 79 -1.12 9.29 11.59
CA SER A 79 -0.80 8.63 10.32
C SER A 79 0.50 7.82 10.40
N LYS A 80 1.54 8.36 11.05
CA LYS A 80 2.77 7.60 11.32
C LYS A 80 2.50 6.38 12.20
N GLY A 81 1.62 6.52 13.20
CA GLY A 81 1.19 5.39 14.04
C GLY A 81 0.48 4.28 13.27
N ASP A 82 -0.36 4.63 12.28
CA ASP A 82 -1.00 3.65 11.39
C ASP A 82 0.04 2.89 10.55
N ILE A 83 0.98 3.59 9.94
CA ILE A 83 2.04 2.98 9.11
C ILE A 83 2.93 2.08 9.97
N GLN A 84 3.29 2.53 11.17
CA GLN A 84 4.09 1.74 12.11
C GLN A 84 3.39 0.43 12.50
N ARG A 85 2.08 0.45 12.76
CA ARG A 85 1.32 -0.79 12.99
C ARG A 85 1.33 -1.73 11.78
N GLY A 86 1.31 -1.19 10.56
CA GLY A 86 1.49 -1.97 9.34
C GLY A 86 2.87 -2.63 9.24
N LEU A 87 3.93 -1.93 9.67
CA LEU A 87 5.29 -2.47 9.72
C LEU A 87 5.41 -3.66 10.69
N GLU A 88 4.76 -3.59 11.85
CA GLU A 88 4.75 -4.68 12.84
C GLU A 88 4.14 -5.98 12.25
N VAL A 89 3.15 -5.87 11.37
CA VAL A 89 2.56 -7.04 10.66
C VAL A 89 3.56 -7.66 9.69
N ILE A 90 4.37 -6.84 9.02
CA ILE A 90 5.39 -7.30 8.05
C ILE A 90 6.51 -8.05 8.76
N GLU A 91 6.89 -7.64 9.97
CA GLU A 91 7.93 -8.27 10.77
C GLU A 91 7.56 -9.68 11.27
N PHE A 92 6.26 -9.97 11.39
CA PHE A 92 5.76 -11.27 11.82
C PHE A 92 5.62 -12.29 10.67
N ALA A 93 5.59 -11.83 9.41
CA ALA A 93 5.23 -12.62 8.22
C ALA A 93 6.36 -13.43 7.59
#